data_AF-T2K0R1-F1
#
_entry.id   AF-T2K0R1-F1
#
_cell.length_a   1.000
_cell.length_b   1.000
_cell.length_c   1.000
_cell.angle_alpha   90.00
_cell.angle_beta   90.00
_cell.angle_gamma   90.00
#
_symmetry.space_group_name_H-M   'P 1'
#
loop_
_entity.id
_entity.type
_entity.pdbx_description
1 polymer ?
#
loop_
_entity_poly.entity_id
_entity_poly.type
_entity_poly.pdbx_seq_one_letter_code
_entity_poly.pdbx_strand_id
1 'polypeptide(L)'
;MERGSFLPENRKTSTQKVTEISIQFKDVPLLIFQSAAHQTNPNVLSMRIQPNEGIALKFEAKMPGSELRTRSVEMDFNYGSSFGMASADAYHRLLLDAMLGDQTLFTRADEVEEAWRVVTPVLSAWNGPAEPYSVPQYEAGTWEPTEAEFLMNRDGRRWRRL
;
A
#
# COMPACT_ATOMS: atom_id res chain seq x y z
N MET A 1 -16.33 -15.02 4.45
CA MET A 1 -16.72 -13.87 3.62
C MET A 1 -15.68 -12.78 3.85
N GLU A 2 -14.64 -12.74 3.02
CA GLU A 2 -13.49 -11.86 3.22
C GLU A 2 -13.73 -10.50 2.58
N ARG A 3 -13.90 -9.44 3.39
CA ARG A 3 -13.83 -8.06 2.92
C ARG A 3 -12.39 -7.58 3.10
N GLY A 4 -11.58 -7.70 2.06
CA GLY A 4 -10.35 -6.90 1.95
C GLY A 4 -10.74 -5.49 1.55
N SER A 5 -10.46 -4.49 2.38
CA SER A 5 -10.68 -3.09 1.97
C SER A 5 -9.40 -2.56 1.36
N PHE A 6 -9.48 -2.14 0.10
CA PHE A 6 -8.41 -1.51 -0.66
C PHE A 6 -8.54 0.02 -0.51
N LEU A 7 -7.47 0.68 -0.06
CA LEU A 7 -7.47 2.12 0.21
C LEU A 7 -6.32 2.76 -0.60
N PRO A 8 -6.63 3.41 -1.74
CA PRO A 8 -5.63 4.12 -2.54
C PRO A 8 -5.28 5.48 -1.91
N GLU A 9 -4.00 5.86 -1.98
CA GLU A 9 -3.51 7.15 -1.51
C GLU A 9 -2.52 7.77 -2.50
N ASN A 10 -2.61 9.09 -2.71
CA ASN A 10 -1.71 9.84 -3.58
C ASN A 10 -1.33 11.18 -2.91
N ARG A 11 -0.02 11.50 -2.84
CA ARG A 11 0.53 12.64 -2.07
C ARG A 11 1.54 13.43 -2.92
N LYS A 12 1.40 14.76 -3.01
CA LYS A 12 2.27 15.64 -3.82
C LYS A 12 3.38 16.36 -3.03
N THR A 13 3.31 16.39 -1.70
CA THR A 13 4.16 17.24 -0.82
C THR A 13 5.06 16.44 0.13
N SER A 14 5.18 15.12 -0.04
CA SER A 14 6.09 14.29 0.75
C SER A 14 7.55 14.49 0.34
N THR A 15 8.46 14.43 1.31
CA THR A 15 9.92 14.54 1.14
C THR A 15 10.50 13.50 0.19
N GLN A 16 9.81 12.37 -0.02
CA GLN A 16 10.19 11.34 -0.99
C GLN A 16 8.97 10.85 -1.78
N LYS A 17 9.14 10.73 -3.10
CA LYS A 17 8.15 10.09 -3.98
C LYS A 17 8.26 8.58 -3.78
N VAL A 18 7.28 7.98 -3.11
CA VAL A 18 7.21 6.52 -2.93
C VAL A 18 5.90 6.01 -3.51
N THR A 19 5.98 4.91 -4.26
CA THR A 19 4.86 4.15 -4.79
C THR A 19 4.99 2.74 -4.24
N GLU A 20 4.09 2.37 -3.34
CA GLU A 20 4.11 1.09 -2.65
C GLU A 20 2.68 0.58 -2.46
N ILE A 21 2.52 -0.74 -2.56
CA ILE A 21 1.30 -1.44 -2.15
C ILE A 21 1.63 -2.20 -0.86
N SER A 22 0.94 -1.86 0.22
CA SER A 22 1.07 -2.53 1.52
C SER A 22 -0.18 -3.36 1.83
N ILE A 23 0.00 -4.65 2.09
CA ILE A 23 -1.06 -5.59 2.48
C ILE A 23 -0.81 -6.00 3.93
N GLN A 24 -1.68 -5.55 4.83
CA GLN A 24 -1.69 -5.95 6.23
C GLN A 24 -2.59 -7.18 6.42
N PHE A 25 -2.03 -8.27 6.92
CA PHE A 25 -2.79 -9.47 7.25
C PHE A 25 -3.54 -9.32 8.57
N LYS A 26 -4.64 -10.06 8.70
CA LYS A 26 -5.40 -10.15 9.97
C LYS A 26 -4.60 -10.89 11.02
N ASP A 27 -4.93 -10.61 12.28
CA ASP A 27 -4.38 -11.33 13.41
C ASP A 27 -4.73 -12.82 13.33
N VAL A 28 -3.80 -13.66 13.80
CA VAL A 28 -3.96 -15.12 13.73
C VAL A 28 -5.01 -15.55 14.76
N PRO A 29 -6.08 -16.26 14.36
CA PRO A 29 -7.18 -16.61 15.26
C PRO A 29 -6.80 -17.66 16.31
N LEU A 30 -5.73 -18.42 16.10
CA LEU A 30 -5.26 -19.47 17.01
C LEU A 30 -3.81 -19.24 17.43
N LEU A 31 -3.64 -18.81 18.67
CA LEU A 31 -2.33 -18.61 19.30
C LEU A 31 -1.88 -19.90 19.98
N ILE A 32 -1.16 -20.75 19.25
CA ILE A 32 -0.60 -22.02 19.78
C ILE A 32 0.46 -21.76 20.86
N PHE A 33 1.07 -20.56 20.85
CA PHE A 33 2.09 -20.14 21.80
C PHE A 33 1.57 -19.01 22.69
N GLN A 34 1.16 -19.33 23.92
CA GLN A 34 0.63 -18.34 24.87
C GLN A 34 1.67 -17.30 25.31
N SER A 35 2.97 -17.64 25.32
CA SER A 35 4.05 -16.66 25.52
C SER A 35 4.27 -15.74 24.31
N ALA A 36 3.81 -16.15 23.12
CA ALA A 36 3.72 -15.31 21.92
C ALA A 36 2.33 -14.68 21.75
N ALA A 37 1.41 -14.84 22.72
CA ALA A 37 0.07 -14.24 22.67
C ALA A 37 0.06 -12.71 22.68
N HIS A 38 1.24 -12.10 22.83
CA HIS A 38 1.48 -10.69 22.55
C HIS A 38 1.98 -10.49 21.11
N GLN A 39 1.45 -11.24 20.12
CA GLN A 39 1.63 -10.93 18.70
C GLN A 39 1.17 -9.49 18.49
N THR A 40 2.12 -8.56 18.60
CA THR A 40 1.84 -7.12 18.67
C THR A 40 1.87 -6.51 17.28
N ASN A 41 2.37 -7.26 16.30
CA ASN A 41 2.57 -6.79 14.95
C ASN A 41 1.91 -7.76 13.95
N PRO A 42 0.96 -7.28 13.13
CA PRO A 42 0.39 -8.07 12.04
C PRO A 42 1.46 -8.36 11.00
N ASN A 43 1.30 -9.45 10.25
CA ASN A 43 2.15 -9.70 9.08
C ASN A 43 1.86 -8.62 8.03
N VAL A 44 2.89 -8.18 7.31
CA VAL A 44 2.76 -7.17 6.26
C VAL A 44 3.54 -7.58 5.03
N LEU A 45 2.86 -7.66 3.89
CA LEU A 45 3.47 -7.80 2.57
C LEU A 45 3.53 -6.42 1.91
N SER A 46 4.74 -5.97 1.58
CA SER A 46 5.00 -4.66 1.00
C SER A 46 5.60 -4.85 -0.40
N MET A 47 4.95 -4.30 -1.41
CA MET A 47 5.41 -4.32 -2.79
C MET A 47 5.80 -2.90 -3.18
N ARG A 48 7.11 -2.64 -3.26
CA ARG A 48 7.66 -1.35 -3.65
C ARG A 48 7.74 -1.30 -5.16
N ILE A 49 7.02 -0.35 -5.74
CA ILE A 49 7.01 -0.11 -7.18
C ILE A 49 8.12 0.88 -7.51
N GLN A 50 8.19 2.03 -6.82
CA GLN A 50 9.29 2.99 -6.99
C GLN A 50 9.46 3.87 -5.73
N PRO A 51 10.68 4.31 -5.40
CA PRO A 51 11.97 3.82 -5.88
C PRO A 51 12.29 2.45 -5.25
N ASN A 52 13.35 1.80 -5.73
CA ASN A 52 13.84 0.52 -5.20
C ASN A 52 12.79 -0.60 -5.28
N GLU A 53 12.47 -0.96 -6.52
CA GLU A 53 11.59 -2.06 -6.90
C GLU A 53 11.90 -3.30 -6.05
N GLY A 54 10.91 -3.84 -5.35
CA GLY A 54 11.14 -4.95 -4.45
C GLY A 54 9.90 -5.42 -3.71
N ILE A 55 10.06 -6.54 -3.00
CA ILE A 55 9.01 -7.15 -2.20
C ILE A 55 9.58 -7.45 -0.82
N ALA A 56 8.91 -6.99 0.22
CA ALA A 56 9.26 -7.28 1.61
C ALA A 56 8.10 -7.95 2.33
N LEU A 57 8.37 -9.05 3.03
CA LEU A 57 7.41 -9.73 3.90
C LEU A 57 7.91 -9.67 5.34
N LYS A 58 7.15 -8.97 6.19
CA LYS A 58 7.40 -8.89 7.63
C LYS A 58 6.48 -9.85 8.36
N PHE A 59 7.05 -10.73 9.18
CA PHE A 59 6.31 -11.72 9.97
C PHE A 59 7.06 -12.09 11.25
N GLU A 60 6.37 -12.73 12.19
CA GLU A 60 6.97 -13.20 13.44
C GLU A 60 7.58 -14.60 13.26
N ALA A 61 8.84 -14.76 13.63
CA ALA A 61 9.54 -16.03 13.64
C ALA A 61 10.03 -16.39 15.05
N LYS A 62 10.05 -17.69 15.37
CA LYS A 62 10.63 -18.17 16.63
C LYS A 62 12.13 -17.88 16.65
N MET A 63 12.64 -17.33 17.74
CA MET A 63 14.07 -17.22 17.96
C MET A 63 14.70 -18.59 18.19
N PRO A 64 15.87 -18.89 17.58
CA PRO A 64 16.65 -20.07 17.93
C PRO A 64 16.98 -20.08 19.42
N GLY A 65 16.64 -21.18 20.11
CA GLY A 65 16.82 -21.31 21.56
C GLY A 65 15.79 -22.22 22.22
N SER A 66 16.02 -22.51 23.50
CA SER A 66 15.10 -23.27 24.36
C SER A 66 13.87 -22.45 24.78
N GLU A 67 13.97 -21.13 24.77
CA GLU A 67 12.88 -20.23 25.15
C GLU A 67 11.85 -20.04 24.01
N LEU A 68 10.57 -19.96 24.38
CA LEU A 68 9.46 -19.67 23.48
C LEU A 68 9.30 -18.16 23.26
N ARG A 69 10.31 -17.54 22.63
CA ARG A 69 10.28 -16.14 22.19
C ARG A 69 10.16 -16.05 20.68
N THR A 70 9.35 -15.11 20.21
CA THR A 70 9.25 -14.73 18.79
C THR A 70 9.87 -13.36 18.57
N ARG A 71 10.33 -13.12 17.35
CA ARG A 71 10.83 -11.82 16.89
C ARG A 71 10.31 -11.56 15.48
N SER A 72 9.96 -10.32 15.22
CA SER A 72 9.65 -9.85 13.87
C SER A 72 10.90 -9.96 12.99
N VAL A 73 10.77 -10.71 11.91
CA VAL A 73 11.77 -10.87 10.85
C VAL A 73 11.22 -10.31 9.56
N GLU A 74 12.13 -9.88 8.68
CA GLU A 74 11.81 -9.33 7.38
C GLU A 74 12.53 -10.15 6.32
N MET A 75 11.76 -10.68 5.37
CA MET A 75 12.30 -11.22 4.13
C MET A 75 12.24 -10.11 3.09
N ASP A 76 13.40 -9.63 2.65
CA ASP A 76 13.50 -8.53 1.71
C ASP A 76 14.08 -8.99 0.37
N PHE A 77 13.37 -8.70 -0.71
CA PHE A 77 13.82 -8.85 -2.07
C PHE A 77 13.90 -7.48 -2.73
N ASN A 78 15.07 -7.16 -3.28
CA ASN A 78 15.31 -5.92 -4.00
C ASN A 78 15.80 -6.24 -5.42
N TYR A 79 15.11 -5.69 -6.41
CA TYR A 79 15.37 -5.96 -7.83
C TYR A 79 16.71 -5.39 -8.28
N GLY A 80 17.04 -4.17 -7.82
CA GLY A 80 18.28 -3.49 -8.17
C GLY A 80 19.53 -4.23 -7.68
N SER A 81 19.51 -4.74 -6.44
CA SER A 81 20.64 -5.54 -5.92
C SER A 81 20.71 -6.95 -6.52
N SER A 82 19.57 -7.53 -6.89
CA SER A 82 19.51 -8.92 -7.39
C SER A 82 19.86 -9.02 -8.87
N PHE A 83 19.50 -8.03 -9.69
CA PHE A 83 19.64 -8.09 -11.14
C PHE A 83 20.56 -7.03 -11.74
N GLY A 84 20.97 -6.01 -10.98
CA GLY A 84 21.94 -5.00 -11.41
C GLY A 84 21.52 -4.15 -12.63
N MET A 85 20.28 -4.30 -13.11
CA MET A 85 19.72 -3.53 -14.21
C MET A 85 18.77 -2.47 -13.68
N ALA A 86 18.88 -1.25 -14.21
CA ALA A 86 17.87 -0.23 -14.03
C ALA A 86 16.52 -0.73 -14.60
N SER A 87 15.42 -0.38 -13.93
CA SER A 87 14.09 -0.65 -14.47
C SER A 87 13.95 0.01 -15.84
N ALA A 88 13.44 -0.74 -16.82
CA ALA A 88 13.21 -0.23 -18.16
C ALA A 88 12.20 0.92 -18.11
N ASP A 89 12.43 1.98 -18.90
CA ASP A 89 11.49 3.09 -19.00
C ASP A 89 10.09 2.59 -19.37
N ALA A 90 9.08 2.99 -18.59
CA ALA A 90 7.71 2.50 -18.72
C ALA A 90 7.15 2.75 -20.12
N TYR A 91 7.49 3.89 -20.74
CA TYR A 91 7.03 4.22 -22.09
C TYR A 91 7.66 3.34 -23.15
N HIS A 92 8.94 2.96 -23.00
CA HIS A 92 9.60 2.07 -23.96
C HIS A 92 8.90 0.70 -23.99
N ARG A 93 8.56 0.16 -22.81
CA ARG A 93 7.81 -1.10 -22.72
C ARG A 93 6.42 -0.98 -23.34
N LEU A 94 5.66 0.08 -23.01
CA LEU A 94 4.33 0.28 -23.57
C LEU A 94 4.34 0.43 -25.09
N LEU A 95 5.33 1.13 -25.64
CA LEU A 95 5.46 1.28 -27.10
C LEU A 95 5.78 -0.06 -27.77
N LEU A 96 6.68 -0.84 -27.18
CA LEU A 96 7.00 -2.18 -27.68
C LEU A 96 5.77 -3.08 -27.67
N ASP A 97 5.01 -3.09 -26.58
CA ASP A 97 3.79 -3.90 -26.45
C ASP A 97 2.73 -3.46 -27.47
N ALA A 98 2.57 -2.16 -27.72
CA ALA A 98 1.71 -1.65 -28.79
C ALA A 98 2.13 -2.12 -30.19
N MET A 99 3.44 -2.15 -30.48
CA MET A 99 3.97 -2.64 -31.77
C MET A 99 3.78 -4.15 -31.94
N LEU A 100 3.84 -4.91 -30.85
CA LEU A 100 3.61 -6.36 -30.81
C LEU A 100 2.12 -6.73 -30.77
N GLY A 101 1.23 -5.76 -30.60
CA GLY A 101 -0.21 -5.98 -30.44
C GLY A 101 -0.59 -6.59 -29.08
N ASP A 102 0.29 -6.52 -28.08
CA ASP A 102 0.02 -6.97 -26.72
C ASP A 102 -0.74 -5.89 -25.94
N GLN A 103 -1.98 -6.19 -25.57
CA GLN A 103 -2.87 -5.27 -24.86
C GLN A 103 -2.84 -5.45 -23.34
N THR A 104 -1.96 -6.29 -22.79
CA THR A 104 -1.97 -6.66 -21.37
C THR A 104 -1.76 -5.48 -20.42
N LEU A 105 -0.98 -4.47 -20.83
CA LEU A 105 -0.70 -3.27 -20.02
C LEU A 105 -1.61 -2.08 -20.36
N PHE A 106 -2.59 -2.26 -21.24
CA PHE A 106 -3.53 -1.20 -21.63
C PHE A 106 -4.85 -1.37 -20.89
N THR A 107 -5.35 -0.26 -20.35
CA THR A 107 -6.67 -0.23 -19.70
C THR A 107 -7.77 -0.42 -20.73
N ARG A 108 -8.72 -1.30 -20.43
CA ARG A 108 -9.85 -1.57 -21.32
C ARG A 108 -10.94 -0.49 -21.18
N ALA A 109 -11.79 -0.36 -22.19
CA ALA A 109 -12.84 0.66 -22.20
C ALA A 109 -13.85 0.49 -21.05
N ASP A 110 -14.24 -0.76 -20.76
CA ASP A 110 -15.12 -1.10 -19.63
C ASP A 110 -14.46 -0.77 -18.29
N GLU A 111 -13.19 -1.09 -18.09
CA GLU A 111 -12.44 -0.71 -16.88
C GLU A 111 -12.40 0.82 -16.67
N VAL A 112 -12.25 1.59 -17.75
CA VAL A 112 -12.28 3.06 -17.68
C VAL A 112 -13.66 3.58 -17.28
N GLU A 113 -14.73 3.06 -17.88
CA GLU A 113 -16.12 3.42 -17.53
C GLU A 113 -16.43 3.11 -16.06
N GLU A 114 -15.97 1.95 -15.59
CA GLU A 114 -16.09 1.51 -14.20
C GLU A 114 -15.33 2.41 -13.22
N ALA A 115 -14.09 2.78 -13.56
CA ALA A 115 -13.30 3.72 -12.76
C ALA A 115 -14.00 5.09 -12.68
N TRP A 116 -14.53 5.59 -13.80
CA TRP A 116 -15.31 6.84 -13.81
C TRP A 116 -16.58 6.72 -12.99
N ARG A 117 -17.30 5.60 -13.04
CA ARG A 117 -18.50 5.38 -12.21
C ARG A 117 -18.21 5.49 -10.72
N VAL A 118 -17.06 5.00 -10.26
CA VAL A 118 -16.65 5.08 -8.85
C VAL A 118 -16.25 6.49 -8.44
N VAL A 119 -15.51 7.21 -9.30
CA VAL A 119 -14.93 8.52 -8.96
C VAL A 119 -15.94 9.67 -9.16
N THR A 120 -16.87 9.54 -10.11
CA THR A 120 -17.81 10.61 -10.50
C THR A 120 -18.65 11.14 -9.33
N PRO A 121 -19.26 10.30 -8.46
CA PRO A 121 -20.03 10.80 -7.32
C PRO A 121 -19.20 11.66 -6.36
N VAL A 122 -17.93 11.32 -6.14
CA VAL A 122 -17.01 12.09 -5.30
C VAL A 122 -16.70 13.44 -5.93
N LEU A 123 -16.44 13.47 -7.25
CA LEU A 123 -16.22 14.72 -7.98
C LEU A 123 -17.46 15.61 -8.02
N SER A 124 -18.64 15.03 -8.19
CA SER A 124 -19.91 15.77 -8.15
C SER A 124 -20.15 16.39 -6.78
N ALA A 125 -19.87 15.66 -5.69
CA ALA A 125 -19.95 16.18 -4.33
C ALA A 125 -18.93 17.31 -4.09
N TRP A 126 -17.70 17.16 -4.60
CA TRP A 126 -16.64 18.16 -4.49
C TRP A 126 -16.98 19.47 -5.21
N ASN A 127 -17.65 19.38 -6.37
CA ASN A 127 -18.08 20.55 -7.15
C ASN A 127 -19.39 21.19 -6.63
N GLY A 128 -20.06 20.58 -5.65
CA GLY A 128 -21.25 21.13 -5.03
C GLY A 128 -20.95 22.28 -4.07
N PRO A 129 -21.98 22.98 -3.57
CA PRO A 129 -21.80 23.98 -2.52
C PRO A 129 -21.27 23.31 -1.26
N ALA A 130 -20.01 23.58 -0.92
CA ALA A 130 -19.33 23.07 0.26
C ALA A 130 -18.99 24.21 1.23
N GLU A 131 -19.02 23.91 2.52
CA GLU A 131 -18.56 24.89 3.52
C GLU A 131 -17.04 25.12 3.36
N PRO A 132 -16.55 26.36 3.57
CA PRO A 132 -15.14 26.73 3.36
C PRO A 132 -14.13 25.89 4.16
N TYR A 133 -14.57 25.19 5.22
CA TYR A 133 -13.75 24.39 6.12
C TYR A 133 -13.93 22.87 5.95
N SER A 134 -14.58 22.44 4.86
CA SER A 134 -14.86 21.02 4.60
C SER A 134 -13.63 20.21 4.18
N VAL A 135 -12.55 20.87 3.74
CA VAL A 135 -11.29 20.22 3.34
C VAL A 135 -10.24 20.38 4.45
N PRO A 136 -9.81 19.29 5.09
CA PRO A 136 -8.75 19.34 6.10
C PRO A 136 -7.46 19.94 5.54
N GLN A 137 -6.85 20.83 6.33
CA GLN A 137 -5.53 21.41 6.04
C GLN A 137 -4.46 20.62 6.81
N TYR A 138 -3.28 20.46 6.22
CA TYR A 138 -2.12 19.85 6.88
C TYR A 138 -0.85 20.62 6.52
N GLU A 139 0.13 20.59 7.43
CA GLU A 139 1.40 21.31 7.24
C GLU A 139 2.25 20.61 6.17
N ALA A 140 2.89 21.39 5.29
CA ALA A 140 3.77 20.85 4.27
C ALA A 140 4.95 20.10 4.91
N GLY A 141 5.22 18.87 4.47
CA GLY A 141 6.21 17.98 5.08
C GLY A 141 5.66 17.06 6.17
N THR A 142 4.41 17.27 6.62
CA THR A 142 3.68 16.25 7.38
C THR A 142 3.03 15.22 6.45
N TRP A 143 2.81 14.01 6.96
CA TRP A 143 2.37 12.88 6.15
C TRP A 143 0.88 12.93 5.81
N GLU A 144 0.03 13.41 6.73
CA GLU A 144 -1.43 13.37 6.57
C GLU A 144 -2.13 14.37 7.50
N PRO A 145 -3.34 14.84 7.13
CA PRO A 145 -4.23 15.50 8.07
C PRO A 145 -4.73 14.51 9.13
N THR A 146 -5.03 15.00 10.35
CA THR A 146 -5.51 14.18 11.47
C THR A 146 -6.77 13.38 11.10
N GLU A 147 -7.62 13.93 10.24
CA GLU A 147 -8.84 13.33 9.72
C GLU A 147 -8.57 12.05 8.91
N ALA A 148 -7.45 11.97 8.18
CA ALA A 148 -7.05 10.77 7.46
C ALA A 148 -6.58 9.66 8.41
N GLU A 149 -5.95 10.01 9.54
CA GLU A 149 -5.62 9.06 10.59
C GLU A 149 -6.89 8.53 11.28
N PHE A 150 -7.87 9.41 11.57
CA PHE A 150 -9.17 8.99 12.11
C PHE A 150 -9.94 8.06 11.17
N LEU A 151 -9.89 8.30 9.86
CA LEU A 151 -10.53 7.44 8.87
C LEU A 151 -10.01 6.00 8.94
N MET A 152 -8.70 5.81 9.09
CA MET A 152 -8.09 4.49 9.24
C MET A 152 -8.40 3.85 10.59
N ASN A 153 -8.28 4.65 11.67
CA ASN A 153 -8.50 4.18 13.03
C ASN A 153 -9.93 3.69 13.26
N ARG A 154 -10.92 4.23 12.56
CA ARG A 154 -12.32 3.76 12.61
C ARG A 154 -12.44 2.28 12.27
N ASP A 155 -11.61 1.78 11.36
CA ASP A 155 -11.58 0.38 10.95
C ASP A 155 -10.51 -0.44 11.70
N GLY A 156 -9.92 0.13 12.77
CA GLY A 156 -8.84 -0.49 13.56
C GLY A 156 -7.50 -0.55 12.82
N ARG A 157 -7.33 0.21 11.74
CA ARG A 157 -6.16 0.20 10.88
C ARG A 157 -5.31 1.44 11.11
N ARG A 158 -4.05 1.37 10.71
CA ARG A 158 -3.12 2.50 10.77
C ARG A 158 -2.34 2.58 9.47
N TRP A 159 -2.05 3.80 9.03
CA TRP A 159 -1.15 4.01 7.90
C TRP A 159 0.24 3.46 8.22
N ARG A 160 0.87 2.81 7.24
CA ARG A 160 2.26 2.41 7.35
C ARG A 160 3.12 3.65 7.19
N ARG A 161 3.94 3.95 8.21
CA ARG A 161 4.95 5.00 8.14
C ARG A 161 6.22 4.41 7.52
N LEU A 162 6.69 5.04 6.44
CA LEU A 162 7.90 4.68 5.69
C LEU A 162 9.11 5.47 6.18
#